data_AF-K0TE97-F1
#
_entry.id   AF-K0TE97-F1
#
_cell.length_a   1.000
_cell.length_b   1.000
_cell.length_c   1.000
_cell.angle_alpha   90.00
_cell.angle_beta   90.00
_cell.angle_gamma   90.00
#
_symmetry.space_group_name_H-M   'P 1'
#
loop_
_entity.id
_entity.type
_entity.pdbx_description
1 polymer ?
#
loop_
_entity_poly.entity_id
_entity_poly.type
_entity_poly.pdbx_seq_one_letter_code
_entity_poly.pdbx_strand_id
1 'polypeptide(L)'
;FLLYCSTSIFGLTGTPLLDNCDRVIELANLIGGTYVIGLSSHWRRLERESMRDIFLQHYLDPKQSREVRRHIYSYCQKYLDTACCRNKTGDEMESIVLTEHRTVVEMNDEECKLYLGSMSGIPARDRSLAIKPADFDVTSGHDISKFLRQNSKLACRGKALVDTCRVILNQKGNERTKIIVFADGRIGAGAAARDFLCAEADLGCTWLDSGDDVEEKNKKISWYQSADVTAEDCARPRVLVLNFEHAAGLNLQTESNNLILFSPLYVGEGGTSGDAVADASTELQAIGRVYRPGQSKQEVHVYRIEVRGQKGEECLDGHLIRRNSDKDTVAMATNAAD
;
A
#
# COMPACT_ATOMS: atom_id res chain seq x y z
N PHE A 1 31.80 -14.35 15.05
CA PHE A 1 31.73 -13.30 14.03
C PHE A 1 31.82 -11.94 14.70
N LEU A 2 32.90 -11.20 14.46
CA LEU A 2 33.00 -9.76 14.72
C LEU A 2 32.73 -9.07 13.38
N LEU A 3 31.78 -8.14 13.34
CA LEU A 3 31.74 -7.14 12.28
C LEU A 3 32.95 -6.23 12.49
N TYR A 4 33.83 -6.15 11.50
CA TYR A 4 34.90 -5.15 11.45
C TYR A 4 34.51 -4.12 10.41
N CYS A 5 33.91 -3.00 10.84
CA CYS A 5 33.74 -1.81 10.01
C CYS A 5 35.05 -1.02 10.07
N SER A 6 35.82 -0.99 8.99
CA SER A 6 37.11 -0.28 8.91
C SER A 6 36.98 1.24 8.77
N THR A 7 35.77 1.78 8.84
CA THR A 7 35.50 3.21 8.97
C THR A 7 34.23 3.36 9.82
N SER A 8 34.36 4.07 10.93
CA SER A 8 33.24 4.44 11.77
C SER A 8 32.31 5.35 10.98
N ILE A 9 31.12 4.88 10.60
CA ILE A 9 29.98 5.76 10.35
C ILE A 9 28.98 5.50 11.48
N PHE A 10 29.40 5.87 12.69
CA PHE A 10 28.45 6.24 13.74
C PHE A 10 28.27 7.74 13.59
N GLY A 11 27.07 8.15 13.17
CA GLY A 11 26.75 9.53 12.82
C GLY A 11 26.27 9.67 11.38
N LEU A 12 25.19 8.98 11.03
CA LEU A 12 24.28 9.47 10.00
C LEU A 12 23.06 10.02 10.75
N THR A 13 22.86 11.32 10.64
CA THR A 13 21.61 12.01 10.98
C THR A 13 20.45 11.22 10.40
N GLY A 14 19.59 10.65 11.26
CA GLY A 14 18.46 9.81 10.86
C GLY A 14 18.48 8.36 11.33
N THR A 15 19.47 7.93 12.13
CA THR A 15 19.30 6.68 12.91
C THR A 15 18.08 6.87 13.84
N PRO A 16 17.00 6.06 13.75
CA PRO A 16 15.92 6.19 14.71
C PRO A 16 16.50 5.94 16.10
N LEU A 17 16.33 6.90 17.00
CA LEU A 17 16.58 6.67 18.41
C LEU A 17 15.69 5.49 18.81
N LEU A 18 16.25 4.52 19.52
CA LEU A 18 15.51 3.37 20.05
C LEU A 18 14.69 3.83 21.28
N ASP A 19 13.84 4.82 21.07
CA ASP A 19 13.15 5.59 22.11
C ASP A 19 11.77 5.04 22.44
N ASN A 20 11.18 4.20 21.58
CA ASN A 20 9.94 3.50 21.89
C ASN A 20 9.88 2.07 21.29
N CYS A 21 8.93 1.28 21.80
CA CYS A 21 8.75 -0.12 21.42
C CYS A 21 8.37 -0.31 19.94
N ASP A 22 7.61 0.62 19.35
CA ASP A 22 7.19 0.53 17.95
C ASP A 22 8.38 0.68 16.98
N ARG A 23 9.36 1.54 17.32
CA ARG A 23 10.61 1.71 16.58
C ARG A 23 11.53 0.50 16.69
N VAL A 24 11.54 -0.17 17.85
CA VAL A 24 12.28 -1.42 18.08
C VAL A 24 11.65 -2.57 17.30
N ILE A 25 10.32 -2.65 17.26
CA ILE A 25 9.57 -3.63 16.47
C ILE A 25 9.75 -3.38 14.97
N GLU A 26 9.80 -2.12 14.54
CA GLU A 26 10.11 -1.72 13.16
C GLU A 26 11.51 -2.19 12.73
N LEU A 27 12.53 -2.03 13.60
CA LEU A 27 13.88 -2.54 13.36
C LEU A 27 13.94 -4.07 13.38
N ALA A 28 13.18 -4.72 14.28
CA ALA A 28 13.11 -6.17 14.36
C ALA A 28 12.45 -6.80 13.13
N ASN A 29 11.42 -6.15 12.57
CA ASN A 29 10.74 -6.56 11.35
C ASN A 29 11.62 -6.31 10.11
N LEU A 30 12.44 -5.26 10.09
CA LEU A 30 13.43 -4.98 9.04
C LEU A 30 14.51 -6.07 8.92
N ILE A 31 14.78 -6.82 10.00
CA ILE A 31 15.87 -7.81 10.06
C ILE A 31 15.36 -9.25 9.80
N GLY A 32 14.05 -9.48 9.67
CA GLY A 32 13.51 -10.76 9.19
C GLY A 32 13.96 -11.97 10.02
N GLY A 33 13.53 -12.06 11.27
CA GLY A 33 13.62 -13.28 12.07
C GLY A 33 14.82 -13.41 13.01
N THR A 34 14.50 -13.39 14.31
CA THR A 34 15.29 -13.86 15.47
C THR A 34 16.37 -12.91 16.02
N TYR A 35 16.10 -12.35 17.20
CA TYR A 35 17.12 -12.21 18.24
C TYR A 35 16.56 -12.65 19.61
N VAL A 36 17.10 -13.75 20.14
CA VAL A 36 17.11 -14.02 21.58
C VAL A 36 18.31 -13.25 22.14
N ILE A 37 18.02 -12.24 22.96
CA ILE A 37 19.04 -11.32 23.46
C ILE A 37 19.78 -12.01 24.63
N GLY A 38 21.03 -12.41 24.38
CA GLY A 38 21.93 -12.96 25.39
C GLY A 38 23.36 -12.47 25.13
N LEU A 39 24.10 -12.18 26.21
CA LEU A 39 25.49 -11.70 26.14
C LEU A 39 26.37 -12.68 25.33
N SER A 40 27.33 -12.15 24.56
CA SER A 40 28.21 -12.94 23.67
C SER A 40 28.99 -14.06 24.38
N SER A 41 29.23 -13.91 25.69
CA SER A 41 29.84 -14.92 26.56
C SER A 41 28.93 -16.14 26.80
N HIS A 42 27.62 -15.93 26.85
CA HIS A 42 26.61 -16.98 27.05
C HIS A 42 26.54 -17.90 25.82
N TRP A 43 26.56 -17.32 24.62
CA TRP A 43 26.52 -18.07 23.36
C TRP A 43 27.77 -18.90 23.11
N ARG A 44 28.96 -18.35 23.38
CA ARG A 44 30.21 -19.11 23.24
C ARG A 44 30.31 -20.30 24.20
N ARG A 45 29.59 -20.25 25.32
CA ARG A 45 29.53 -21.35 26.27
C ARG A 45 28.60 -22.47 25.76
N LEU A 46 27.39 -22.13 25.32
CA LEU A 46 26.43 -23.08 24.73
C LEU A 46 26.94 -23.72 23.43
N GLU A 47 27.70 -22.98 22.63
CA GLU A 47 28.28 -23.46 21.37
C GLU A 47 29.40 -24.51 21.61
N ARG A 48 30.20 -24.33 22.67
CA ARG A 48 31.18 -25.34 23.11
C ARG A 48 30.51 -26.55 23.76
N GLU A 49 29.47 -26.31 24.55
CA GLU A 49 28.74 -27.37 25.27
C GLU A 49 27.89 -28.24 24.32
N SER A 50 27.49 -27.73 23.15
CA SER A 50 26.66 -28.46 22.17
C SER A 50 27.43 -29.29 21.14
N MET A 51 28.78 -29.29 21.16
CA MET A 51 29.65 -29.97 20.17
C MET A 51 29.34 -29.67 18.69
N ARG A 52 28.63 -28.57 18.42
CA ARG A 52 28.18 -28.15 17.08
C ARG A 52 29.34 -27.79 16.13
N ASP A 53 30.53 -27.59 16.68
CA ASP A 53 31.77 -27.28 15.96
C ASP A 53 32.18 -28.42 15.00
N ILE A 54 31.94 -29.68 15.38
CA ILE A 54 32.28 -30.86 14.56
C ILE A 54 31.28 -31.03 13.40
N PHE A 55 30.00 -30.71 13.64
CA PHE A 55 28.94 -30.81 12.62
C PHE A 55 29.09 -29.74 11.53
N LEU A 56 29.50 -28.53 11.90
CA LEU A 56 29.70 -27.42 10.97
C LEU A 56 30.98 -27.57 10.13
N GLN A 57 32.04 -28.19 10.67
CA GLN A 57 33.27 -28.47 9.91
C GLN A 57 33.06 -29.52 8.81
N HIS A 58 32.19 -30.52 9.01
CA HIS A 58 32.05 -31.63 8.07
C HIS A 58 31.05 -31.39 6.93
N TYR A 59 30.05 -30.50 7.08
CA TYR A 59 28.94 -30.38 6.12
C TYR A 59 28.84 -29.03 5.38
N LEU A 60 29.62 -28.00 5.76
CA LEU A 60 29.51 -26.64 5.18
C LEU A 60 30.63 -26.25 4.20
N ASP A 61 31.44 -27.20 3.73
CA ASP A 61 32.49 -26.89 2.75
C ASP A 61 32.00 -26.90 1.28
N PRO A 62 31.03 -26.02 0.94
CA PRO A 62 31.09 -25.28 -0.33
C PRO A 62 31.53 -23.81 -0.15
N LYS A 63 31.88 -23.37 1.07
CA LYS A 63 32.11 -21.93 1.38
C LYS A 63 33.48 -21.36 0.97
N GLN A 64 34.35 -22.12 0.31
CA GLN A 64 35.66 -21.60 -0.11
C GLN A 64 35.64 -20.72 -1.36
N SER A 65 34.63 -20.81 -2.23
CA SER A 65 34.59 -19.97 -3.43
C SER A 65 34.41 -18.49 -3.07
N ARG A 66 35.42 -17.68 -3.43
CA ARG A 66 35.41 -16.22 -3.34
C ARG A 66 34.22 -15.61 -4.11
N GLU A 67 33.76 -16.29 -5.15
CA GLU A 67 32.64 -15.86 -5.99
C GLU A 67 31.30 -16.01 -5.28
N VAL A 68 31.09 -17.11 -4.55
CA VAL A 68 29.87 -17.31 -3.75
C VAL A 68 29.79 -16.27 -2.64
N ARG A 69 30.90 -15.99 -1.95
CA ARG A 69 30.96 -14.90 -0.97
C ARG A 69 30.67 -13.55 -1.62
N ARG A 70 31.26 -13.26 -2.78
CA ARG A 70 31.01 -12.02 -3.52
C ARG A 70 29.54 -11.88 -3.94
N HIS A 71 28.89 -12.96 -4.35
CA HIS A 71 27.47 -12.97 -4.69
C HIS A 71 26.58 -12.72 -3.48
N ILE A 72 26.86 -13.38 -2.35
CA ILE A 72 26.13 -13.15 -1.09
C ILE A 72 26.32 -11.70 -0.63
N TYR A 73 27.55 -11.18 -0.62
CA TYR A 73 27.81 -9.78 -0.28
C TYR A 73 27.11 -8.81 -1.24
N SER A 74 27.16 -9.06 -2.54
CA SER A 74 26.47 -8.23 -3.53
C SER A 74 24.96 -8.28 -3.37
N TYR A 75 24.40 -9.43 -3.00
CA TYR A 75 22.97 -9.59 -2.79
C TYR A 75 22.53 -8.91 -1.49
N CYS A 76 23.27 -9.08 -0.40
CA CYS A 76 23.03 -8.37 0.85
C CYS A 76 23.21 -6.86 0.70
N GLN A 77 24.23 -6.39 -0.03
CA GLN A 77 24.43 -4.98 -0.30
C GLN A 77 23.29 -4.43 -1.16
N LYS A 78 22.91 -5.12 -2.23
CA LYS A 78 21.74 -4.76 -3.05
C LYS A 78 20.47 -4.72 -2.20
N TYR A 79 20.27 -5.69 -1.32
CA TYR A 79 19.13 -5.71 -0.39
C TYR A 79 19.18 -4.53 0.58
N LEU A 80 20.32 -4.19 1.17
CA LEU A 80 20.48 -3.01 2.03
C LEU A 80 20.24 -1.70 1.25
N ASP A 81 20.78 -1.59 0.04
CA ASP A 81 20.60 -0.44 -0.85
C ASP A 81 19.12 -0.26 -1.26
N THR A 82 18.41 -1.38 -1.46
CA THR A 82 17.01 -1.43 -1.93
C THR A 82 15.98 -1.37 -0.79
N ALA A 83 16.27 -1.96 0.37
CA ALA A 83 15.32 -2.20 1.45
C ALA A 83 15.57 -1.36 2.71
N CYS A 84 16.81 -0.94 2.99
CA CYS A 84 17.16 -0.14 4.17
C CYS A 84 17.25 1.37 3.90
N CYS A 85 17.16 1.81 2.65
CA CYS A 85 17.14 3.23 2.32
C CYS A 85 15.73 3.81 2.48
N ARG A 86 15.38 4.20 3.71
CA ARG A 86 14.32 5.18 3.94
C ARG A 86 14.78 6.55 3.43
N ASN A 87 13.92 7.24 2.68
CA ASN A 87 14.05 8.64 2.29
C ASN A 87 15.31 9.01 1.48
N LYS A 88 15.52 8.36 0.34
CA LYS A 88 16.40 8.94 -0.69
C LYS A 88 15.58 9.77 -1.67
N THR A 89 15.82 11.08 -1.63
CA THR A 89 15.25 12.10 -2.50
C THR A 89 15.99 12.17 -3.84
N GLY A 90 15.25 12.49 -4.91
CA GLY A 90 15.77 13.03 -6.17
C GLY A 90 16.52 12.02 -7.03
N ASP A 91 17.79 11.78 -6.71
CA ASP A 91 18.77 11.24 -7.66
C ASP A 91 18.65 9.71 -7.87
N GLU A 92 18.14 8.96 -6.89
CA GLU A 92 17.93 7.49 -7.01
C GLU A 92 16.53 7.10 -7.50
N MET A 93 15.59 8.05 -7.55
CA MET A 93 14.27 7.90 -8.16
C MET A 93 14.25 8.37 -9.62
N GLU A 94 15.33 9.00 -10.13
CA GLU A 94 15.42 9.55 -11.50
C GLU A 94 15.07 8.54 -12.61
N SER A 95 15.17 7.23 -12.32
CA SER A 95 14.85 6.17 -13.28
C SER A 95 13.45 5.55 -13.10
N ILE A 96 12.70 5.92 -12.07
CA ILE A 96 11.36 5.36 -11.77
C ILE A 96 10.29 6.43 -11.98
N VAL A 97 9.48 6.24 -13.01
CA VAL A 97 8.38 7.13 -13.38
C VAL A 97 7.09 6.70 -12.70
N LEU A 98 6.44 7.64 -12.00
CA LEU A 98 5.07 7.45 -11.50
C LEU A 98 4.08 7.89 -12.58
N THR A 99 3.24 6.97 -13.05
CA THR A 99 2.23 7.24 -14.08
C THR A 99 0.84 7.13 -13.48
N GLU A 100 0.08 8.22 -13.48
CA GLU A 100 -1.32 8.21 -13.04
C GLU A 100 -2.28 7.94 -14.20
N HIS A 101 -3.25 7.07 -13.95
CA HIS A 101 -4.32 6.70 -14.87
C HIS A 101 -5.66 7.02 -14.22
N ARG A 102 -6.57 7.64 -14.98
CA ARG A 102 -7.91 7.96 -14.51
C ARG A 102 -8.95 7.24 -15.36
N THR A 103 -9.66 6.30 -14.75
CA THR A 103 -10.78 5.59 -15.37
C THR A 103 -12.07 6.29 -14.99
N VAL A 104 -12.73 6.89 -15.98
CA VAL A 104 -14.03 7.57 -15.79
C VAL A 104 -15.14 6.58 -16.09
N VAL A 105 -16.10 6.44 -15.18
CA VAL A 105 -17.30 5.62 -15.36
C VAL A 105 -18.57 6.39 -15.05
N GLU A 106 -19.61 6.11 -15.81
CA GLU A 106 -20.91 6.79 -15.70
C GLU A 106 -21.91 5.90 -14.96
N MET A 107 -22.66 6.50 -14.05
CA MET A 107 -23.76 5.85 -13.35
C MET A 107 -24.93 5.58 -14.29
N ASN A 108 -25.62 4.46 -14.09
CA ASN A 108 -26.93 4.24 -14.71
C ASN A 108 -28.05 4.98 -13.95
N ASP A 109 -29.29 4.90 -14.45
CA ASP A 109 -30.47 5.56 -13.84
C ASP A 109 -30.73 5.11 -12.40
N GLU A 110 -30.57 3.82 -12.10
CA GLU A 110 -30.82 3.26 -10.77
C GLU A 110 -29.74 3.72 -9.79
N GLU A 111 -28.48 3.72 -10.23
CA GLU A 111 -27.34 4.22 -9.47
C GLU A 111 -27.45 5.71 -9.19
N CYS A 112 -27.90 6.52 -10.15
CA CYS A 112 -28.16 7.94 -9.93
C CYS A 112 -29.25 8.15 -8.87
N LYS A 113 -30.32 7.34 -8.90
CA LYS A 113 -31.37 7.38 -7.86
C LYS A 113 -30.84 7.00 -6.49
N LEU A 114 -29.99 5.96 -6.40
CA LEU A 114 -29.35 5.55 -5.14
C LEU A 114 -28.39 6.61 -4.62
N TYR A 115 -27.57 7.20 -5.51
CA TYR A 115 -26.62 8.26 -5.20
C TYR A 115 -27.34 9.48 -4.63
N LEU A 116 -28.33 10.03 -5.35
CA LEU A 116 -29.15 11.14 -4.86
C LEU A 116 -29.96 10.75 -3.61
N GLY A 117 -30.45 9.51 -3.54
CA GLY A 117 -31.18 8.96 -2.39
C GLY A 117 -30.34 8.96 -1.11
N SER A 118 -29.03 8.72 -1.22
CA SER A 118 -28.08 8.61 -0.12
C SER A 118 -27.59 9.93 0.47
N MET A 119 -27.98 11.08 -0.12
CA MET A 119 -27.74 12.42 0.42
C MET A 119 -28.66 12.69 1.63
N SER A 120 -28.43 11.93 2.71
CA SER A 120 -29.20 12.00 3.95
C SER A 120 -29.14 13.39 4.56
N GLY A 121 -30.29 13.91 5.00
CA GLY A 121 -30.39 15.25 5.60
C GLY A 121 -30.59 16.38 4.58
N ILE A 122 -30.11 16.21 3.34
CA ILE A 122 -30.30 17.22 2.30
C ILE A 122 -31.73 17.16 1.74
N PRO A 123 -32.49 18.27 1.71
CA PRO A 123 -33.84 18.30 1.15
C PRO A 123 -33.85 17.86 -0.32
N ALA A 124 -34.87 17.13 -0.76
CA ALA A 124 -34.91 16.55 -2.10
C ALA A 124 -34.73 17.56 -3.24
N ARG A 125 -35.17 18.81 -3.03
CA ARG A 125 -35.01 19.92 -3.99
C ARG A 125 -33.57 20.43 -4.13
N ASP A 126 -32.74 20.20 -3.12
CA ASP A 126 -31.36 20.68 -3.02
C ASP A 126 -30.35 19.56 -3.34
N ARG A 127 -30.82 18.33 -3.53
CA ARG A 127 -29.99 17.19 -3.94
C ARG A 127 -29.56 17.35 -5.40
N SER A 128 -28.26 17.25 -5.63
CA SER A 128 -27.66 17.44 -6.94
C SER A 128 -26.47 16.52 -7.12
N LEU A 129 -26.22 16.07 -8.34
CA LEU A 129 -25.01 15.29 -8.66
C LEU A 129 -23.74 16.07 -8.33
N ALA A 130 -23.77 17.39 -8.51
CA ALA A 130 -22.65 18.32 -8.26
C ALA A 130 -22.49 18.70 -6.76
N ILE A 131 -22.96 17.85 -5.84
CA ILE A 131 -22.80 18.05 -4.40
C ILE A 131 -21.31 18.11 -4.02
N LYS A 132 -20.96 18.99 -3.09
CA LYS A 132 -19.61 19.17 -2.56
C LYS A 132 -19.58 18.79 -1.08
N PRO A 133 -18.39 18.52 -0.51
CA PRO A 133 -18.28 18.27 0.93
C PRO A 133 -18.87 19.39 1.77
N ALA A 134 -18.72 20.65 1.32
CA ALA A 134 -19.22 21.84 2.00
C ALA A 134 -20.75 21.89 2.16
N ASP A 135 -21.50 21.14 1.33
CA ASP A 135 -22.96 21.11 1.37
C ASP A 135 -23.50 20.15 2.46
N PHE A 136 -22.62 19.34 3.05
CA PHE A 136 -22.95 18.46 4.18
C PHE A 136 -22.74 19.22 5.50
N ASP A 137 -23.83 19.60 6.16
CA ASP A 137 -23.80 20.22 7.49
C ASP A 137 -24.04 19.18 8.59
N VAL A 138 -22.97 18.86 9.32
CA VAL A 138 -22.98 17.93 10.45
C VAL A 138 -23.92 18.40 11.57
N THR A 139 -24.03 19.71 11.79
CA THR A 139 -24.88 20.27 12.84
C THR A 139 -26.37 20.07 12.54
N SER A 140 -26.70 19.95 11.25
CA SER A 140 -28.02 19.57 10.74
C SER A 140 -28.19 18.05 10.57
N GLY A 141 -27.19 17.24 10.98
CA GLY A 141 -27.20 15.77 10.88
C GLY A 141 -26.90 15.23 9.48
N HIS A 142 -26.27 16.03 8.61
CA HIS A 142 -25.92 15.63 7.24
C HIS A 142 -24.56 14.94 7.24
N ASP A 143 -24.56 13.61 7.40
CA ASP A 143 -23.33 12.81 7.46
C ASP A 143 -22.87 12.39 6.05
N ILE A 144 -21.73 12.94 5.61
CA ILE A 144 -21.10 12.60 4.33
C ILE A 144 -20.61 11.15 4.27
N SER A 145 -20.33 10.50 5.41
CA SER A 145 -19.80 9.14 5.47
C SER A 145 -20.79 8.11 4.93
N LYS A 146 -22.09 8.31 5.18
CA LYS A 146 -23.16 7.46 4.64
C LYS A 146 -23.24 7.56 3.13
N PHE A 147 -23.09 8.77 2.61
CA PHE A 147 -23.07 9.04 1.18
C PHE A 147 -21.85 8.40 0.51
N LEU A 148 -20.65 8.60 1.06
CA LEU A 148 -19.41 7.99 0.58
C LEU A 148 -19.47 6.45 0.62
N ARG A 149 -20.08 5.88 1.66
CA ARG A 149 -20.34 4.43 1.74
C ARG A 149 -21.26 3.93 0.64
N GLN A 150 -22.30 4.68 0.26
CA GLN A 150 -23.15 4.27 -0.86
C GLN A 150 -22.39 4.39 -2.19
N ASN A 151 -21.62 5.47 -2.35
CA ASN A 151 -20.82 5.73 -3.54
C ASN A 151 -19.73 4.66 -3.78
N SER A 152 -19.15 4.09 -2.73
CA SER A 152 -18.19 2.98 -2.85
C SER A 152 -18.84 1.65 -3.26
N LYS A 153 -20.17 1.52 -3.10
CA LYS A 153 -20.97 0.33 -3.45
C LYS A 153 -21.64 0.41 -4.81
N LEU A 154 -21.41 1.47 -5.59
CA LEU A 154 -21.97 1.58 -6.93
C LEU A 154 -21.42 0.46 -7.83
N ALA A 155 -22.31 -0.16 -8.59
CA ALA A 155 -21.97 -1.29 -9.45
C ALA A 155 -21.03 -0.87 -10.58
N CYS A 156 -21.19 0.34 -11.12
CA CYS A 156 -20.30 0.91 -12.14
C CYS A 156 -18.86 1.04 -11.62
N ARG A 157 -18.66 1.43 -10.36
CA ARG A 157 -17.34 1.49 -9.71
C ARG A 157 -16.76 0.09 -9.53
N GLY A 158 -17.56 -0.86 -9.04
CA GLY A 158 -17.13 -2.25 -8.87
C GLY A 158 -16.70 -2.89 -10.19
N LYS A 159 -17.49 -2.69 -11.24
CA LYS A 159 -17.17 -3.12 -12.59
C LYS A 159 -15.88 -2.47 -13.10
N ALA A 160 -15.71 -1.16 -12.89
CA ALA A 160 -14.49 -0.45 -13.27
C ALA A 160 -13.24 -1.00 -12.59
N LEU A 161 -13.35 -1.37 -11.30
CA LEU A 161 -12.26 -1.99 -10.54
C LEU A 161 -11.85 -3.33 -11.17
N VAL A 162 -12.82 -4.20 -11.42
CA VAL A 162 -12.61 -5.51 -12.06
C VAL A 162 -12.01 -5.36 -13.45
N ASP A 163 -12.58 -4.48 -14.28
CA ASP A 163 -12.12 -4.22 -15.64
C ASP A 163 -10.69 -3.66 -15.64
N THR A 164 -10.36 -2.77 -14.70
CA THR A 164 -8.99 -2.24 -14.53
C THR A 164 -8.00 -3.35 -14.16
N CYS A 165 -8.35 -4.22 -13.21
CA CYS A 165 -7.51 -5.38 -12.86
C CYS A 165 -7.29 -6.30 -14.06
N ARG A 166 -8.34 -6.60 -14.84
CA ARG A 166 -8.24 -7.43 -16.06
C ARG A 166 -7.38 -6.77 -17.12
N VAL A 167 -7.52 -5.46 -17.34
CA VAL A 167 -6.67 -4.73 -18.29
C VAL A 167 -5.21 -4.84 -17.90
N ILE A 168 -4.88 -4.65 -16.61
CA ILE A 168 -3.50 -4.78 -16.11
C ILE A 168 -2.97 -6.20 -16.34
N LEU A 169 -3.72 -7.23 -15.94
CA LEU A 169 -3.28 -8.63 -16.04
C LEU A 169 -3.21 -9.14 -17.50
N ASN A 170 -4.02 -8.60 -18.41
CA ASN A 170 -4.00 -8.98 -19.83
C ASN A 170 -2.92 -8.24 -20.65
N GLN A 171 -2.23 -7.27 -20.06
CA GLN A 171 -1.09 -6.63 -20.71
C GLN A 171 0.09 -7.61 -20.79
N LYS A 172 0.71 -7.67 -21.97
CA LYS A 172 1.87 -8.52 -22.22
C LYS A 172 2.99 -8.19 -21.23
N GLY A 173 3.46 -9.18 -20.48
CA GLY A 173 4.49 -9.03 -19.44
C GLY A 173 3.96 -8.70 -18.05
N ASN A 174 2.65 -8.50 -17.89
CA ASN A 174 1.97 -8.25 -16.62
C ASN A 174 1.05 -9.42 -16.21
N GLU A 175 1.10 -10.56 -16.89
CA GLU A 175 0.20 -11.71 -16.66
C GLU A 175 0.30 -12.27 -15.23
N ARG A 176 1.40 -11.97 -14.53
CA ARG A 176 1.64 -12.38 -13.14
C ARG A 176 1.90 -11.21 -12.20
N THR A 177 1.65 -9.97 -12.66
CA THR A 177 1.88 -8.79 -11.82
C THR A 177 0.96 -8.81 -10.60
N LYS A 178 1.40 -8.11 -9.56
CA LYS A 178 0.69 -8.01 -8.28
C LYS A 178 0.07 -6.62 -8.19
N ILE A 179 -1.22 -6.58 -7.89
CA ILE A 179 -2.03 -5.37 -7.88
C ILE A 179 -2.44 -5.07 -6.45
N ILE A 180 -2.18 -3.84 -5.99
CA ILE A 180 -2.58 -3.38 -4.67
C ILE A 180 -3.77 -2.43 -4.80
N VAL A 181 -4.88 -2.73 -4.13
CA VAL A 181 -6.07 -1.89 -4.12
C VAL A 181 -6.17 -1.24 -2.75
N PHE A 182 -6.03 0.09 -2.69
CA PHE A 182 -6.27 0.86 -1.49
C PHE A 182 -7.69 1.41 -1.46
N ALA A 183 -8.33 1.31 -0.30
CA ALA A 183 -9.68 1.80 -0.07
C ALA A 183 -9.84 2.39 1.33
N ASP A 184 -10.86 3.23 1.53
CA ASP A 184 -11.17 3.77 2.85
C ASP A 184 -11.97 2.76 3.69
N GLY A 185 -11.31 2.22 4.73
CA GLY A 185 -11.90 1.26 5.65
C GLY A 185 -13.06 1.82 6.46
N ARG A 186 -13.04 3.12 6.80
CA ARG A 186 -13.99 3.77 7.72
C ARG A 186 -15.39 3.86 7.12
N ILE A 187 -15.46 4.11 5.83
CA ILE A 187 -16.71 4.10 5.06
C ILE A 187 -17.08 2.70 4.57
N GLY A 188 -16.25 1.69 4.79
CA GLY A 188 -16.46 0.32 4.33
C GLY A 188 -16.15 0.11 2.83
N ALA A 189 -15.37 1.01 2.21
CA ALA A 189 -15.00 0.87 0.81
C ALA A 189 -14.08 -0.34 0.55
N GLY A 190 -13.24 -0.71 1.51
CA GLY A 190 -12.43 -1.94 1.43
C GLY A 190 -13.28 -3.21 1.35
N ALA A 191 -14.38 -3.27 2.11
CA ALA A 191 -15.32 -4.38 2.03
C ALA A 191 -16.04 -4.40 0.68
N ALA A 192 -16.47 -3.24 0.16
CA ALA A 192 -17.09 -3.16 -1.16
C ALA A 192 -16.13 -3.61 -2.28
N ALA A 193 -14.88 -3.14 -2.28
CA ALA A 193 -13.86 -3.56 -3.24
C ALA A 193 -13.62 -5.06 -3.21
N ARG A 194 -13.50 -5.64 -2.00
CA ARG A 194 -13.38 -7.09 -1.80
C ARG A 194 -14.58 -7.81 -2.39
N ASP A 195 -15.81 -7.39 -2.08
CA ASP A 195 -17.02 -8.07 -2.52
C ASP A 195 -17.12 -8.10 -4.07
N PHE A 196 -16.74 -7.00 -4.74
CA PHE A 196 -16.67 -6.96 -6.21
C PHE A 196 -15.59 -7.87 -6.78
N LEU A 197 -14.39 -7.88 -6.19
CA LEU A 197 -13.28 -8.71 -6.68
C LEU A 197 -13.50 -10.20 -6.40
N CYS A 198 -14.14 -10.55 -5.29
CA CYS A 198 -14.43 -11.95 -4.92
C CYS A 198 -15.57 -12.55 -5.75
N ALA A 199 -16.42 -11.72 -6.36
CA ALA A 199 -17.41 -12.19 -7.33
C ALA A 199 -16.76 -12.74 -8.60
N GLU A 200 -15.51 -12.38 -8.88
CA GLU A 200 -14.75 -12.74 -10.07
C GLU A 200 -13.67 -13.78 -9.72
N ALA A 201 -14.04 -15.06 -9.80
CA ALA A 201 -13.20 -16.18 -9.38
C ALA A 201 -11.86 -16.26 -10.12
N ASP A 202 -11.75 -15.69 -11.32
CA ASP A 202 -10.55 -15.70 -12.17
C ASP A 202 -9.46 -14.72 -11.72
N LEU A 203 -9.82 -13.63 -11.04
CA LEU A 203 -8.84 -12.60 -10.64
C LEU A 203 -8.02 -13.01 -9.42
N GLY A 204 -8.66 -13.72 -8.48
CA GLY A 204 -8.09 -14.05 -7.18
C GLY A 204 -7.84 -12.80 -6.32
N CYS A 205 -8.58 -12.68 -5.22
CA CYS A 205 -8.48 -11.56 -4.29
C CYS A 205 -8.03 -12.03 -2.90
N THR A 206 -7.08 -11.31 -2.30
CA THR A 206 -6.70 -11.43 -0.90
C THR A 206 -7.02 -10.12 -0.18
N TRP A 207 -7.42 -10.21 1.09
CA TRP A 207 -7.61 -9.06 1.98
C TRP A 207 -7.20 -9.43 3.41
N LEU A 208 -6.98 -8.41 4.23
CA LEU A 208 -6.66 -8.58 5.65
C LEU A 208 -7.96 -8.56 6.46
N ASP A 209 -8.37 -9.70 7.01
CA ASP A 209 -9.56 -9.78 7.86
C ASP A 209 -9.29 -9.15 9.23
N SER A 210 -10.34 -8.60 9.83
CA SER A 210 -10.27 -8.08 11.20
C SER A 210 -9.95 -9.18 12.22
N GLY A 211 -10.37 -10.41 11.92
CA GLY A 211 -10.09 -11.60 12.73
C GLY A 211 -8.76 -12.29 12.43
N ASP A 212 -8.03 -11.88 11.38
CA ASP A 212 -6.70 -12.45 11.12
C ASP A 212 -5.74 -12.04 12.25
N ASP A 213 -5.01 -13.03 12.75
CA ASP A 213 -3.87 -12.77 13.63
C ASP A 213 -2.72 -12.12 12.84
N VAL A 214 -1.68 -11.72 13.58
CA VAL A 214 -0.51 -11.06 13.00
C VAL A 214 0.23 -11.99 12.03
N GLU A 215 0.24 -13.30 12.28
CA GLU A 215 0.95 -14.28 11.47
C GLU A 215 0.27 -14.46 10.10
N GLU A 216 -1.05 -14.62 10.07
CA GLU A 216 -1.82 -14.76 8.83
C GLU A 216 -1.81 -13.45 8.03
N LYS A 217 -1.88 -12.28 8.70
CA LYS A 217 -1.69 -10.98 8.02
C LYS A 217 -0.33 -10.90 7.35
N ASN A 218 0.75 -11.22 8.08
CA ASN A 218 2.10 -11.19 7.55
C ASN A 218 2.30 -12.19 6.41
N LYS A 219 1.70 -13.37 6.51
CA LYS A 219 1.72 -14.38 5.46
C LYS A 219 1.03 -13.88 4.19
N LYS A 220 -0.19 -13.34 4.29
CA LYS A 220 -0.91 -12.74 3.17
C LYS A 220 -0.10 -11.61 2.53
N ILE A 221 0.47 -10.73 3.34
CA ILE A 221 1.33 -9.62 2.86
C ILE A 221 2.57 -10.17 2.15
N SER A 222 3.24 -11.19 2.70
CA SER A 222 4.49 -11.73 2.16
C SER A 222 4.36 -12.22 0.71
N TRP A 223 3.16 -12.67 0.32
CA TRP A 223 2.84 -13.06 -1.05
C TRP A 223 2.97 -11.91 -2.03
N TYR A 224 2.78 -10.67 -1.59
CA TYR A 224 2.87 -9.46 -2.42
C TYR A 224 4.24 -8.78 -2.33
N GLN A 225 5.09 -9.21 -1.39
CA GLN A 225 6.45 -8.70 -1.20
C GLN A 225 7.50 -9.52 -1.96
N SER A 226 7.23 -10.80 -2.16
CA SER A 226 8.22 -11.77 -2.68
C SER A 226 7.95 -12.12 -4.14
N ALA A 227 9.00 -12.34 -4.94
CA ALA A 227 8.85 -12.79 -6.31
C ALA A 227 8.19 -14.18 -6.37
N ASP A 228 7.45 -14.47 -7.44
CA ASP A 228 6.91 -15.82 -7.65
C ASP A 228 8.00 -16.73 -8.20
N VAL A 229 8.44 -17.69 -7.38
CA VAL A 229 9.51 -18.63 -7.75
C VAL A 229 8.93 -19.99 -8.14
N THR A 230 7.87 -20.41 -7.46
CA THR A 230 7.24 -21.71 -7.63
C THR A 230 5.91 -21.62 -8.39
N ALA A 231 5.44 -22.77 -8.90
CA ALA A 231 4.10 -22.86 -9.49
C ALA A 231 2.99 -22.53 -8.49
N GLU A 232 3.20 -22.85 -7.20
CA GLU A 232 2.28 -22.46 -6.13
C GLU A 232 2.23 -20.94 -5.97
N ASP A 233 3.38 -20.27 -5.93
CA ASP A 233 3.44 -18.81 -5.87
C ASP A 233 2.70 -18.17 -7.05
N CYS A 234 2.88 -18.73 -8.25
CA CYS A 234 2.19 -18.29 -9.48
C CYS A 234 0.67 -18.56 -9.47
N ALA A 235 0.19 -19.49 -8.65
CA ALA A 235 -1.23 -19.82 -8.53
C ALA A 235 -1.95 -18.97 -7.46
N ARG A 236 -1.21 -18.20 -6.65
CA ARG A 236 -1.79 -17.33 -5.62
C ARG A 236 -2.63 -16.18 -6.22
N PRO A 237 -3.56 -15.62 -5.43
CA PRO A 237 -4.30 -14.40 -5.79
C PRO A 237 -3.39 -13.25 -6.25
N ARG A 238 -3.83 -12.50 -7.26
CA ARG A 238 -3.04 -11.40 -7.85
C ARG A 238 -3.37 -10.03 -7.27
N VAL A 239 -4.51 -9.90 -6.60
CA VAL A 239 -5.03 -8.61 -6.11
C VAL A 239 -5.08 -8.60 -4.58
N LEU A 240 -4.43 -7.64 -3.93
CA LEU A 240 -4.49 -7.41 -2.49
C LEU A 240 -5.33 -6.17 -2.20
N VAL A 241 -6.39 -6.29 -1.39
CA VAL A 241 -7.17 -5.15 -0.89
C VAL A 241 -6.64 -4.74 0.48
N LEU A 242 -6.24 -3.47 0.59
CA LEU A 242 -5.78 -2.84 1.83
C LEU A 242 -6.63 -1.61 2.15
N ASN A 243 -6.89 -1.40 3.44
CA ASN A 243 -7.40 -0.12 3.90
C ASN A 243 -6.25 0.88 3.99
N PHE A 244 -6.52 2.18 3.78
CA PHE A 244 -5.50 3.23 3.99
C PHE A 244 -4.86 3.16 5.38
N GLU A 245 -5.63 2.80 6.41
CA GLU A 245 -5.15 2.60 7.79
C GLU A 245 -4.10 1.48 7.91
N HIS A 246 -4.18 0.46 7.05
CA HIS A 246 -3.22 -0.65 7.02
C HIS A 246 -2.00 -0.36 6.15
N ALA A 247 -1.94 0.79 5.47
CA ALA A 247 -0.82 1.14 4.61
C ALA A 247 0.47 1.43 5.40
N ALA A 248 0.37 1.74 6.70
CA ALA A 248 1.53 1.98 7.55
C ALA A 248 2.40 0.73 7.70
N GLY A 249 3.73 0.91 7.69
CA GLY A 249 4.69 -0.19 7.93
C GLY A 249 4.91 -1.19 6.80
N LEU A 250 4.16 -1.13 5.69
CA LEU A 250 4.31 -2.07 4.58
C LEU A 250 5.41 -1.65 3.59
N ASN A 251 6.12 -2.65 3.06
CA ASN A 251 7.08 -2.55 1.97
C ASN A 251 6.53 -3.43 0.82
N LEU A 252 6.03 -2.82 -0.25
CA LEU A 252 5.44 -3.53 -1.39
C LEU A 252 6.18 -3.19 -2.70
N GLN A 253 7.28 -2.44 -2.63
CA GLN A 253 7.92 -1.88 -3.82
C GLN A 253 8.68 -2.91 -4.68
N THR A 254 8.97 -4.10 -4.19
CA THR A 254 9.83 -5.03 -4.96
C THR A 254 9.08 -5.68 -6.12
N GLU A 255 7.84 -6.12 -5.89
CA GLU A 255 7.09 -6.96 -6.83
C GLU A 255 5.74 -6.37 -7.24
N SER A 256 5.29 -5.32 -6.54
CA SER A 256 4.07 -4.59 -6.92
C SER A 256 4.49 -3.30 -7.61
N ASN A 257 3.92 -3.04 -8.78
CA ASN A 257 4.10 -1.77 -9.52
C ASN A 257 2.76 -1.20 -10.02
N ASN A 258 1.64 -1.83 -9.69
CA ASN A 258 0.31 -1.38 -10.04
C ASN A 258 -0.49 -1.20 -8.76
N LEU A 259 -1.02 0.01 -8.54
CA LEU A 259 -1.90 0.28 -7.42
C LEU A 259 -3.17 1.00 -7.86
N ILE A 260 -4.30 0.65 -7.25
CA ILE A 260 -5.61 1.21 -7.54
C ILE A 260 -6.13 1.91 -6.29
N LEU A 261 -6.46 3.18 -6.40
CA LEU A 261 -7.18 3.93 -5.37
C LEU A 261 -8.68 3.79 -5.67
N PHE A 262 -9.35 2.87 -4.98
CA PHE A 262 -10.71 2.43 -5.31
C PHE A 262 -11.77 3.53 -5.11
N SER A 263 -11.64 4.29 -4.02
CA SER A 263 -12.48 5.44 -3.69
C SER A 263 -11.60 6.60 -3.28
N PRO A 264 -11.92 7.85 -3.69
CA PRO A 264 -11.16 9.01 -3.23
C PRO A 264 -11.27 9.14 -1.72
N LEU A 265 -10.15 9.48 -1.06
CA LEU A 265 -10.12 9.62 0.39
C LEU A 265 -10.75 10.94 0.84
N TYR A 266 -11.57 10.88 1.88
CA TYR A 266 -12.05 12.06 2.59
C TYR A 266 -12.17 11.75 4.08
N VAL A 267 -11.25 12.31 4.88
CA VAL A 267 -11.27 12.27 6.35
C VAL A 267 -11.99 13.53 6.82
N GLY A 268 -13.32 13.43 6.99
CA GLY A 268 -14.12 14.52 7.52
C GLY A 268 -15.58 14.12 7.67
N GLU A 269 -16.35 14.95 8.35
CA GLU A 269 -17.78 14.72 8.59
C GLU A 269 -18.67 15.51 7.61
N GLY A 270 -18.08 16.43 6.83
CA GLY A 270 -18.77 17.36 5.94
C GLY A 270 -18.42 18.82 6.24
N GLY A 271 -18.93 19.75 5.43
CA GLY A 271 -18.75 21.18 5.64
C GLY A 271 -17.29 21.56 5.41
N THR A 272 -16.69 22.18 6.42
CA THR A 272 -15.26 22.58 6.43
C THR A 272 -14.38 21.64 7.25
N SER A 273 -14.90 20.50 7.71
CA SER A 273 -14.16 19.58 8.60
C SER A 273 -13.10 18.73 7.89
N GLY A 274 -13.17 18.62 6.57
CA GLY A 274 -12.22 17.84 5.79
C GLY A 274 -10.89 18.57 5.61
N ASP A 275 -9.78 17.87 5.85
CA ASP A 275 -8.43 18.38 5.63
C ASP A 275 -7.85 17.80 4.33
N ALA A 276 -7.82 18.62 3.29
CA ALA A 276 -7.30 18.23 1.98
C ALA A 276 -5.83 17.79 2.03
N VAL A 277 -5.01 18.40 2.91
CA VAL A 277 -3.59 18.10 3.03
C VAL A 277 -3.40 16.75 3.72
N ALA A 278 -4.17 16.47 4.78
CA ALA A 278 -4.13 15.17 5.46
C ALA A 278 -4.63 14.03 4.55
N ASP A 279 -5.69 14.28 3.77
CA ASP A 279 -6.23 13.33 2.80
C ASP A 279 -5.22 13.03 1.68
N ALA A 280 -4.64 14.07 1.08
CA ALA A 280 -3.57 13.91 0.09
C ALA A 280 -2.35 13.20 0.69
N SER A 281 -1.93 13.55 1.90
CA SER A 281 -0.80 12.91 2.59
C SER A 281 -1.03 11.42 2.78
N THR A 282 -2.24 11.02 3.19
CA THR A 282 -2.58 9.61 3.38
C THR A 282 -2.57 8.83 2.06
N GLU A 283 -3.10 9.40 0.98
CA GLU A 283 -3.02 8.79 -0.36
C GLU A 283 -1.56 8.68 -0.83
N LEU A 284 -0.75 9.73 -0.65
CA LEU A 284 0.69 9.73 -0.99
C LEU A 284 1.46 8.70 -0.15
N GLN A 285 1.13 8.52 1.12
CA GLN A 285 1.73 7.50 1.97
C GLN A 285 1.39 6.08 1.50
N ALA A 286 0.20 5.85 0.95
CA ALA A 286 -0.21 4.59 0.36
C ALA A 286 0.49 4.33 -0.98
N ILE A 287 0.53 5.33 -1.86
CA ILE A 287 1.31 5.30 -3.12
C ILE A 287 2.78 4.99 -2.80
N GLY A 288 3.32 5.69 -1.81
CA GLY A 288 4.67 5.54 -1.31
C GLY A 288 4.92 4.21 -0.59
N ARG A 289 4.02 3.23 -0.57
CA ARG A 289 4.33 1.82 -0.20
C ARG A 289 4.79 0.98 -1.37
N VAL A 290 4.44 1.42 -2.58
CA VAL A 290 4.73 0.76 -3.86
C VAL A 290 5.78 1.58 -4.62
N TYR A 291 5.64 2.90 -4.62
CA TYR A 291 6.59 3.83 -5.21
C TYR A 291 7.67 4.22 -4.19
N ARG A 292 8.77 3.46 -4.16
CA ARG A 292 9.94 3.68 -3.30
C ARG A 292 11.25 3.37 -4.03
N PRO A 293 12.39 3.89 -3.53
CA PRO A 293 13.70 3.39 -3.94
C PRO A 293 13.76 1.87 -3.81
N GLY A 294 14.36 1.21 -4.80
CA GLY A 294 14.43 -0.25 -4.86
C GLY A 294 13.29 -0.94 -5.61
N GLN A 295 12.44 -0.18 -6.31
CA GLN A 295 11.45 -0.72 -7.22
C GLN A 295 12.14 -1.46 -8.39
N SER A 296 11.66 -2.68 -8.69
CA SER A 296 12.25 -3.52 -9.75
C SER A 296 11.83 -3.07 -11.15
N LYS A 297 10.71 -2.34 -11.25
CA LYS A 297 10.16 -1.77 -12.47
C LYS A 297 10.50 -0.27 -12.60
N GLN A 298 10.74 0.17 -13.83
CA GLN A 298 10.97 1.60 -14.11
C GLN A 298 9.69 2.43 -14.07
N GLU A 299 8.51 1.80 -14.04
CA GLU A 299 7.23 2.49 -14.01
C GLU A 299 6.34 1.91 -12.91
N VAL A 300 5.79 2.81 -12.09
CA VAL A 300 4.73 2.51 -11.12
C VAL A 300 3.45 3.19 -11.59
N HIS A 301 2.36 2.43 -11.66
CA HIS A 301 1.08 2.91 -12.16
C HIS A 301 0.09 3.10 -11.00
N VAL A 302 -0.51 4.29 -10.94
CA VAL A 302 -1.57 4.64 -9.99
C VAL A 302 -2.86 4.79 -10.76
N TYR A 303 -3.83 3.91 -10.51
CA TYR A 303 -5.15 3.96 -11.14
C TYR A 303 -6.17 4.57 -10.18
N ARG A 304 -6.94 5.55 -10.65
CA ARG A 304 -8.06 6.16 -9.93
C ARG A 304 -9.36 5.93 -10.69
N ILE A 305 -10.41 5.53 -9.98
CA ILE A 305 -11.75 5.37 -10.56
C ILE A 305 -12.57 6.61 -10.20
N GLU A 306 -12.98 7.36 -11.23
CA GLU A 306 -13.88 8.51 -11.10
C GLU A 306 -15.28 8.12 -11.53
N VAL A 307 -16.24 8.20 -10.60
CA VAL A 307 -17.66 8.06 -10.92
C VAL A 307 -18.26 9.41 -11.35
N ARG A 308 -19.05 9.40 -12.43
CA ARG A 308 -19.80 10.54 -12.96
C ARG A 308 -21.29 10.24 -13.10
N GLY A 309 -22.07 11.29 -13.30
CA GLY A 309 -23.49 11.20 -13.66
C GLY A 309 -23.71 10.50 -15.00
N GLN A 310 -24.96 10.15 -15.27
CA GLN A 310 -25.37 9.41 -16.48
C GLN A 310 -25.01 10.12 -17.79
N LYS A 311 -24.87 11.45 -17.78
CA LYS A 311 -24.49 12.25 -18.95
C LYS A 311 -23.08 12.81 -18.80
N GLY A 312 -22.26 12.16 -17.99
CA GLY A 312 -20.90 12.60 -17.69
C GLY A 312 -20.85 13.82 -16.75
N GLU A 313 -21.92 14.10 -16.00
CA GLU A 313 -21.92 15.18 -15.02
C GLU A 313 -20.91 14.92 -13.91
N GLU A 314 -20.20 15.98 -13.51
CA GLU A 314 -19.30 15.90 -12.38
C GLU A 314 -20.05 15.57 -11.09
N CYS A 315 -19.50 14.59 -10.36
CA CYS A 315 -19.96 14.15 -9.05
C CYS A 315 -18.94 14.48 -7.95
N LEU A 316 -19.27 14.15 -6.69
CA LEU A 316 -18.39 14.35 -5.54
C LEU A 316 -17.02 13.70 -5.75
N ASP A 317 -16.98 12.56 -6.44
CA ASP A 317 -15.75 11.86 -6.81
C ASP A 317 -14.75 12.74 -7.55
N GLY A 318 -15.21 13.44 -8.60
CA GLY A 318 -14.38 14.31 -9.40
C GLY A 318 -13.81 15.48 -8.58
N HIS A 319 -14.61 16.01 -7.65
CA HIS A 319 -14.17 17.03 -6.71
C HIS A 319 -13.11 16.53 -5.73
N LEU A 320 -13.33 15.37 -5.10
CA LEU A 320 -12.39 14.82 -4.13
C LEU A 320 -11.07 14.38 -4.76
N ILE A 321 -11.13 13.74 -5.94
CA ILE A 321 -9.92 13.37 -6.69
C ILE A 321 -9.10 14.62 -7.01
N ARG A 322 -9.71 15.66 -7.58
CA ARG A 322 -8.99 16.91 -7.88
C ARG A 322 -8.42 17.57 -6.64
N ARG A 323 -9.18 17.57 -5.54
CA ARG A 323 -8.74 18.15 -4.27
C ARG A 323 -7.50 17.43 -3.73
N ASN A 324 -7.47 16.09 -3.78
CA ASN A 324 -6.37 15.30 -3.25
C ASN A 324 -5.17 15.23 -4.20
N SER A 325 -5.38 15.47 -5.51
CA SER A 325 -4.32 15.50 -6.53
C SER A 325 -3.85 16.92 -6.90
N ASP A 326 -4.36 17.94 -6.20
CA ASP A 326 -4.00 19.33 -6.47
C ASP A 326 -2.52 19.58 -6.15
N LYS A 327 -1.81 20.29 -7.04
CA LYS A 327 -0.35 20.43 -6.94
C LYS A 327 0.08 21.15 -5.66
N ASP A 328 -0.66 22.17 -5.26
CA ASP A 328 -0.34 22.95 -4.07
C ASP A 328 -0.63 22.12 -2.83
N THR A 329 -1.75 21.40 -2.81
CA THR A 329 -2.12 20.47 -1.73
C THR A 329 -1.09 19.34 -1.58
N VAL A 330 -0.65 18.73 -2.69
CA VAL A 330 0.38 17.68 -2.72
C VAL A 330 1.73 18.22 -2.25
N ALA A 331 2.13 19.42 -2.69
CA ALA A 331 3.36 20.06 -2.24
C ALA A 331 3.33 20.33 -0.72
N MET A 332 2.21 20.84 -0.21
CA MET A 332 2.01 21.04 1.23
C MET A 332 2.03 19.72 2.00
N ALA A 333 1.37 18.67 1.49
CA ALA A 333 1.32 17.35 2.12
C ALA A 333 2.69 16.68 2.17
N THR A 334 3.52 16.91 1.15
CA THR A 334 4.91 16.42 1.10
C THR A 334 5.77 17.15 2.12
N ASN A 335 5.69 18.48 2.17
CA ASN A 335 6.48 19.30 3.09
C ASN A 335 6.06 19.17 4.57
N ALA A 336 4.81 18.80 4.84
CA ALA A 336 4.31 18.57 6.20
C ALA A 336 4.74 17.21 6.78
N ALA A 337 5.28 16.31 5.95
CA ALA A 337 5.74 14.98 6.36
C ALA A 337 7.26 14.94 6.67
N ASP A 338 8.00 16.02 6.38
CA ASP A 338 9.42 16.23 6.71
C ASP A 338 9.61 16.94 8.06
#